data_AF-H2C9R5-F1
#
_entry.id   AF-H2C9R5-F1
#
_cell.length_a   1.000
_cell.length_b   1.000
_cell.length_c   1.000
_cell.angle_alpha   90.00
_cell.angle_beta   90.00
_cell.angle_gamma   90.00
#
_symmetry.space_group_name_H-M   'P 1'
#
loop_
_entity.id
_entity.type
_entity.pdbx_description
1 polymer ?
#
loop_
_entity_poly.entity_id
_entity_poly.type
_entity_poly.pdbx_seq_one_letter_code
_entity_poly.pdbx_strand_id
1 'polypeptide(L)'
;MRGGPVRLVKGPVIVDDTVTARLREDVSPENYWTAVIRFCLDYRAIFKGKSHNRCAVSKFFIHSVYFKLGLLTMLIEDRIYRLIKLLLHIAKEENTEVTATKLQKIFFLLEKEVGIQLGLDFKPWFFGPYSSRLQDYVDKLIELEEIDVEEEEVRDPLSEEVIGYKRAYVLKSELKPEEEDKPIETFFREWVRKSRTEILNYVYKKYPEYAKYSIIRDKVLR
;
A
#
# COMPACT_ATOMS: atom_id res chain seq x y z
N MET A 1 -57.44 11.76 -8.01
CA MET A 1 -56.51 10.85 -8.70
C MET A 1 -55.30 10.64 -7.81
N ARG A 2 -54.91 9.38 -7.60
CA ARG A 2 -53.98 8.93 -6.55
C ARG A 2 -52.54 9.31 -6.93
N GLY A 3 -51.87 10.10 -6.10
CA GLY A 3 -50.43 10.30 -6.17
C GLY A 3 -49.73 9.03 -5.66
N GLY A 4 -49.10 8.30 -6.58
CA GLY A 4 -48.29 7.13 -6.23
C GLY A 4 -47.02 7.53 -5.46
N PRO A 5 -46.47 6.64 -4.62
CA PRO A 5 -45.26 6.94 -3.88
C PRO A 5 -44.06 7.03 -4.82
N VAL A 6 -43.34 8.15 -4.72
CA VAL A 6 -42.03 8.37 -5.35
C VAL A 6 -41.07 7.32 -4.79
N ARG A 7 -40.59 6.41 -5.64
CA ARG A 7 -39.47 5.52 -5.30
C ARG A 7 -38.22 6.38 -5.16
N LEU A 8 -37.80 6.63 -3.92
CA LEU A 8 -36.44 7.06 -3.63
C LEU A 8 -35.50 5.92 -4.03
N VAL A 9 -34.76 6.12 -5.12
CA VAL A 9 -33.66 5.25 -5.52
C VAL A 9 -32.59 5.41 -4.44
N LYS A 10 -32.48 4.41 -3.55
CA LYS A 10 -31.45 4.38 -2.50
C LYS A 10 -30.09 4.31 -3.20
N GLY A 11 -29.26 5.32 -2.97
CA GLY A 11 -27.87 5.33 -3.43
C GLY A 11 -27.09 4.19 -2.80
N PRO A 12 -25.97 3.77 -3.43
CA PRO A 12 -25.23 2.59 -3.00
C PRO A 12 -24.71 2.75 -1.56
N VAL A 13 -24.96 1.70 -0.77
CA VAL A 13 -24.32 1.43 0.52
C VAL A 13 -22.84 1.17 0.20
N ILE A 14 -21.94 1.96 0.78
CA ILE A 14 -20.50 1.83 0.55
C ILE A 14 -20.01 0.74 1.47
N VAL A 15 -19.83 -0.44 0.90
CA VAL A 15 -19.18 -1.60 1.50
C VAL A 15 -17.66 -1.39 1.39
N ASP A 16 -16.89 -1.97 2.30
CA ASP A 16 -15.43 -1.99 2.20
C ASP A 16 -15.05 -2.92 1.02
N ASP A 17 -14.88 -2.33 -0.17
CA ASP A 17 -14.68 -3.10 -1.40
C ASP A 17 -13.22 -3.56 -1.52
N THR A 18 -12.85 -4.56 -0.73
CA THR A 18 -11.86 -5.56 -1.18
C THR A 18 -12.49 -6.59 -2.13
N VAL A 19 -13.82 -6.53 -2.31
CA VAL A 19 -14.55 -7.30 -3.31
C VAL A 19 -14.31 -6.69 -4.69
N THR A 20 -13.50 -7.37 -5.50
CA THR A 20 -13.27 -7.12 -6.95
C THR A 20 -12.14 -6.15 -7.34
N ALA A 21 -10.88 -6.55 -7.09
CA ALA A 21 -9.75 -6.11 -7.92
C ALA A 21 -8.58 -7.10 -7.92
N ARG A 22 -8.85 -8.41 -8.06
CA ARG A 22 -7.86 -9.35 -8.63
C ARG A 22 -8.12 -9.47 -10.13
N LEU A 23 -7.92 -8.38 -10.87
CA LEU A 23 -7.51 -8.53 -12.26
C LEU A 23 -5.99 -8.70 -12.19
N ARG A 24 -5.55 -9.96 -12.31
CA ARG A 24 -4.15 -10.31 -12.55
C ARG A 24 -3.72 -9.60 -13.83
N GLU A 25 -3.10 -8.44 -13.70
CA GLU A 25 -2.08 -8.04 -14.64
C GLU A 25 -0.80 -8.70 -14.17
N ASP A 26 -0.56 -9.90 -14.71
CA ASP A 26 0.70 -10.61 -14.57
C ASP A 26 1.82 -9.77 -15.19
N VAL A 27 2.41 -8.88 -14.40
CA VAL A 27 3.80 -8.47 -14.64
C VAL A 27 4.65 -9.44 -13.85
N SER A 28 4.85 -10.62 -14.45
CA SER A 28 5.76 -11.63 -13.95
C SER A 28 7.14 -10.99 -13.66
N PRO A 29 7.72 -11.22 -12.46
CA PRO A 29 9.09 -10.80 -12.11
C PRO A 29 10.14 -11.29 -13.11
N GLU A 30 9.80 -12.29 -13.93
CA GLU A 30 10.65 -12.82 -14.99
C GLU A 30 10.97 -11.78 -16.08
N ASN A 31 10.09 -10.81 -16.33
CA ASN A 31 10.33 -9.79 -17.35
C ASN A 31 11.41 -8.78 -16.95
N TYR A 32 11.56 -8.49 -15.65
CA TYR A 32 12.64 -7.64 -15.15
C TYR A 32 14.00 -8.32 -15.31
N TRP A 33 14.10 -9.58 -14.89
CA TRP A 33 15.32 -10.38 -15.07
C TRP A 33 15.64 -10.62 -16.55
N THR A 34 14.64 -10.83 -17.39
CA THR A 34 14.84 -11.02 -18.84
C THR A 34 15.31 -9.72 -19.51
N ALA A 35 14.76 -8.56 -19.12
CA ALA A 35 15.23 -7.25 -19.59
C ALA A 35 16.67 -6.95 -19.13
N VAL A 36 17.00 -7.31 -17.89
CA VAL A 36 18.36 -7.20 -17.33
C VAL A 36 19.33 -8.13 -18.06
N ILE A 37 18.94 -9.38 -18.36
CA ILE A 37 19.75 -10.33 -19.12
C ILE A 37 19.95 -9.83 -20.56
N ARG A 38 18.91 -9.30 -21.20
CA ARG A 38 18.97 -8.76 -22.57
C ARG A 38 19.88 -7.53 -22.64
N PHE A 39 19.81 -6.62 -21.67
CA PHE A 39 20.74 -5.50 -21.52
C PHE A 39 22.19 -5.99 -21.30
N CYS A 40 22.40 -7.04 -20.50
CA CYS A 40 23.72 -7.65 -20.31
C CYS A 40 24.28 -8.30 -21.58
N LEU A 41 23.43 -8.93 -22.40
CA LEU A 41 23.81 -9.55 -23.68
C LEU A 41 24.15 -8.48 -24.74
N ASP A 42 23.40 -7.37 -24.78
CA ASP A 42 23.68 -6.23 -25.66
C ASP A 42 24.97 -5.49 -25.26
N TYR A 43 25.24 -5.34 -23.95
CA TYR A 43 26.52 -4.81 -23.46
C TYR A 43 27.72 -5.67 -23.89
N ARG A 44 27.54 -6.99 -23.98
CA ARG A 44 28.56 -7.93 -24.45
C ARG A 44 28.85 -7.78 -25.95
N ALA A 45 27.89 -7.28 -26.75
CA ALA A 45 28.06 -7.01 -28.17
C ALA A 45 28.86 -5.71 -28.44
N ILE A 46 28.69 -4.68 -27.59
CA ILE A 46 29.35 -3.37 -27.72
C ILE A 46 30.89 -3.46 -27.56
N PHE A 47 31.41 -4.45 -26.84
CA PHE A 47 32.84 -4.57 -26.54
C PHE A 47 33.62 -5.61 -27.36
N LYS A 48 33.06 -6.15 -28.45
CA LYS A 48 33.71 -7.16 -29.32
C LYS A 48 34.95 -6.66 -30.11
N GLY A 49 35.50 -5.46 -29.84
CA GLY A 49 36.56 -4.88 -30.66
C GLY A 49 37.72 -4.16 -29.97
N LYS A 50 37.82 -4.08 -28.64
CA LYS A 50 38.91 -3.27 -28.01
C LYS A 50 39.56 -3.94 -26.79
N SER A 51 40.83 -4.34 -26.99
CA SER A 51 41.97 -4.42 -26.05
C SER A 51 41.74 -5.04 -24.65
N HIS A 52 42.49 -6.12 -24.40
CA HIS A 52 42.42 -7.06 -23.27
C HIS A 52 42.59 -6.50 -21.84
N ASN A 53 42.88 -5.20 -21.62
CA ASN A 53 43.16 -4.68 -20.27
C ASN A 53 42.06 -3.80 -19.64
N ARG A 54 40.90 -3.61 -20.29
CA ARG A 54 39.76 -2.86 -19.71
C ARG A 54 38.59 -3.71 -19.22
N CYS A 55 38.66 -5.04 -19.37
CA CYS A 55 37.55 -5.95 -19.07
C CYS A 55 37.37 -6.23 -17.56
N ALA A 56 38.46 -6.28 -16.78
CA ALA A 56 38.42 -6.55 -15.34
C ALA A 56 37.77 -5.42 -14.52
N VAL A 57 38.04 -4.17 -14.88
CA VAL A 57 37.51 -2.99 -14.17
C VAL A 57 35.99 -2.87 -14.37
N SER A 58 35.48 -3.20 -15.58
CA SER A 58 34.04 -3.14 -15.86
C SER A 58 33.23 -4.21 -15.13
N LYS A 59 33.74 -5.45 -15.03
CA LYS A 59 33.07 -6.54 -14.30
C LYS A 59 32.99 -6.29 -12.80
N PHE A 60 34.06 -5.75 -12.21
CA PHE A 60 34.08 -5.41 -10.78
C PHE A 60 33.11 -4.26 -10.45
N PHE A 61 33.04 -3.25 -11.32
CA PHE A 61 32.15 -2.10 -11.12
C PHE A 61 30.67 -2.50 -11.23
N ILE A 62 30.34 -3.30 -12.23
CA ILE A 62 29.00 -3.88 -12.44
C ILE A 62 28.62 -4.72 -11.21
N HIS A 63 29.42 -5.71 -10.82
CA HIS A 63 29.10 -6.58 -9.68
C HIS A 63 28.96 -5.82 -8.35
N SER A 64 29.82 -4.82 -8.11
CA SER A 64 29.74 -3.96 -6.92
C SER A 64 28.47 -3.09 -6.89
N VAL A 65 28.06 -2.57 -8.04
CA VAL A 65 26.82 -1.76 -8.17
C VAL A 65 25.58 -2.64 -7.99
N TYR A 66 25.52 -3.83 -8.60
CA TYR A 66 24.38 -4.75 -8.42
C TYR A 66 24.28 -5.31 -7.01
N PHE A 67 25.40 -5.61 -6.36
CA PHE A 67 25.41 -6.04 -4.96
C PHE A 67 24.91 -4.92 -4.03
N LYS A 68 25.33 -3.66 -4.26
CA LYS A 68 24.83 -2.51 -3.51
C LYS A 68 23.35 -2.22 -3.76
N LEU A 69 22.88 -2.36 -5.00
CA LEU A 69 21.47 -2.20 -5.35
C LEU A 69 20.61 -3.29 -4.70
N GLY A 70 21.04 -4.56 -4.74
CA GLY A 70 20.35 -5.67 -4.09
C GLY A 70 20.30 -5.55 -2.57
N LEU A 71 21.38 -5.09 -1.94
CA LEU A 71 21.41 -4.83 -0.50
C LEU A 71 20.48 -3.65 -0.13
N LEU A 72 20.46 -2.59 -0.95
CA LEU A 72 19.59 -1.44 -0.73
C LEU A 72 18.10 -1.81 -0.85
N THR A 73 17.72 -2.65 -1.82
CA THR A 73 16.34 -3.12 -1.95
C THR A 73 15.92 -3.96 -0.74
N MET A 74 16.79 -4.83 -0.24
CA MET A 74 16.53 -5.66 0.94
C MET A 74 16.29 -4.79 2.19
N LEU A 75 17.13 -3.76 2.40
CA LEU A 75 16.97 -2.83 3.53
C LEU A 75 15.68 -2.00 3.46
N ILE A 76 15.21 -1.66 2.26
CA ILE A 76 13.94 -0.93 2.08
C ILE A 76 12.75 -1.85 2.39
N GLU A 77 12.79 -3.09 1.92
CA GLU A 77 11.74 -4.08 2.21
C GLU A 77 11.62 -4.32 3.73
N ASP A 78 12.75 -4.55 4.41
CA ASP A 78 12.80 -4.72 5.87
C ASP A 78 12.19 -3.52 6.61
N ARG A 79 12.48 -2.30 6.12
CA ARG A 79 11.91 -1.08 6.66
C ARG A 79 10.41 -1.02 6.48
N ILE A 80 9.86 -1.41 5.32
CA ILE A 80 8.42 -1.39 5.07
C ILE A 80 7.71 -2.37 6.00
N TYR A 81 8.20 -3.61 6.11
CA TYR A 81 7.63 -4.60 7.05
C TYR A 81 7.64 -4.08 8.49
N ARG A 82 8.76 -3.49 8.93
CA ARG A 82 8.87 -2.88 10.26
C ARG A 82 7.84 -1.77 10.46
N LEU A 83 7.67 -0.89 9.49
CA LEU A 83 6.70 0.22 9.58
C LEU A 83 5.25 -0.28 9.60
N ILE A 84 4.91 -1.33 8.85
CA ILE A 84 3.57 -1.92 8.90
C ILE A 84 3.31 -2.47 10.29
N LYS A 85 4.26 -3.23 10.84
CA LYS A 85 4.17 -3.73 12.22
C LYS A 85 4.07 -2.61 13.23
N LEU A 86 4.85 -1.54 13.08
CA LEU A 86 4.81 -0.38 13.99
C LEU A 86 3.44 0.30 13.98
N LEU A 87 2.85 0.50 12.80
CA LEU A 87 1.51 1.05 12.67
C LEU A 87 0.47 0.19 13.42
N LEU A 88 0.50 -1.13 13.21
CA LEU A 88 -0.45 -2.05 13.85
C LEU A 88 -0.21 -2.20 15.35
N HIS A 89 1.04 -2.13 15.79
CA HIS A 89 1.40 -2.11 17.20
C HIS A 89 0.78 -0.88 17.89
N ILE A 90 0.97 0.31 17.33
CA ILE A 90 0.38 1.55 17.86
C ILE A 90 -1.14 1.51 17.81
N ALA A 91 -1.72 0.95 16.75
CA ALA A 91 -3.16 0.78 16.65
C ALA A 91 -3.73 -0.07 17.79
N LYS A 92 -3.02 -1.15 18.16
CA LYS A 92 -3.33 -2.01 19.29
C LYS A 92 -3.21 -1.26 20.62
N GLU A 93 -2.15 -0.47 20.81
CA GLU A 93 -2.01 0.38 22.02
C GLU A 93 -3.14 1.40 22.16
N GLU A 94 -3.55 2.01 21.05
CA GLU A 94 -4.61 3.01 20.99
C GLU A 94 -6.02 2.39 20.96
N ASN A 95 -6.12 1.05 20.97
CA ASN A 95 -7.37 0.29 20.85
C ASN A 95 -8.22 0.73 19.64
N THR A 96 -7.57 0.89 18.49
CA THR A 96 -8.19 1.34 17.24
C THR A 96 -8.02 0.28 16.15
N GLU A 97 -9.05 0.12 15.32
CA GLU A 97 -8.95 -0.75 14.15
C GLU A 97 -8.15 -0.10 13.02
N VAL A 98 -7.38 -0.93 12.30
CA VAL A 98 -6.71 -0.56 11.04
C VAL A 98 -7.28 -1.39 9.92
N THR A 99 -8.19 -0.79 9.16
CA THR A 99 -8.70 -1.40 7.93
C THR A 99 -7.70 -1.23 6.78
N ALA A 100 -7.86 -2.02 5.73
CA ALA A 100 -7.05 -1.92 4.52
C ALA A 100 -7.00 -0.50 3.94
N THR A 101 -8.16 0.17 3.87
CA THR A 101 -8.24 1.56 3.40
C THR A 101 -7.43 2.50 4.30
N LYS A 102 -7.52 2.34 5.62
CA LYS A 102 -6.84 3.20 6.60
C LYS A 102 -5.31 3.03 6.50
N LEU A 103 -4.83 1.79 6.44
CA LEU A 103 -3.41 1.47 6.25
C LEU A 103 -2.85 2.15 4.99
N GLN A 104 -3.54 2.00 3.86
CA GLN A 104 -3.14 2.59 2.59
C GLN A 104 -3.01 4.12 2.66
N LYS A 105 -3.93 4.79 3.37
CA LYS A 105 -3.91 6.26 3.46
C LYS A 105 -2.82 6.76 4.40
N ILE A 106 -2.59 6.08 5.52
CA ILE A 106 -1.55 6.47 6.47
C ILE A 106 -0.16 6.35 5.82
N PHE A 107 0.11 5.27 5.09
CA PHE A 107 1.37 5.13 4.36
C PHE A 107 1.54 6.13 3.21
N PHE A 108 0.45 6.47 2.52
CA PHE A 108 0.50 7.55 1.52
C PHE A 108 0.91 8.89 2.16
N LEU A 109 0.31 9.23 3.31
CA LEU A 109 0.65 10.45 4.04
C LEU A 109 2.07 10.39 4.61
N LEU A 110 2.54 9.22 5.02
CA LEU A 110 3.92 9.02 5.47
C LEU A 110 4.93 9.37 4.38
N GLU A 111 4.73 8.90 3.14
CA GLU A 111 5.62 9.26 2.03
C GLU A 111 5.52 10.74 1.66
N LYS A 112 4.31 11.32 1.66
CA LYS A 112 4.09 12.70 1.18
C LYS A 112 4.44 13.78 2.19
N GLU A 113 4.19 13.54 3.48
CA GLU A 113 4.30 14.58 4.52
C GLU A 113 5.55 14.44 5.36
N VAL A 114 5.92 13.20 5.69
CA VAL A 114 7.16 12.92 6.46
C VAL A 114 8.37 12.83 5.53
N GLY A 115 8.15 12.60 4.23
CA GLY A 115 9.22 12.54 3.23
C GLY A 115 10.01 11.23 3.24
N ILE A 116 9.45 10.17 3.84
CA ILE A 116 10.07 8.85 3.83
C ILE A 116 9.83 8.21 2.46
N GLN A 117 10.90 8.02 1.69
CA GLN A 117 10.81 7.37 0.39
C GLN A 117 10.80 5.85 0.56
N LEU A 118 9.62 5.23 0.48
CA LEU A 118 9.46 3.77 0.55
C LEU A 118 9.30 3.14 -0.84
N GLY A 119 9.04 3.95 -1.87
CA GLY A 119 8.91 3.47 -3.25
C GLY A 119 7.62 2.65 -3.44
N LEU A 120 6.54 3.05 -2.78
CA LEU A 120 5.26 2.34 -2.82
C LEU A 120 4.41 2.66 -4.07
N ASP A 121 4.82 3.62 -4.90
CA ASP A 121 4.20 3.90 -6.21
C ASP A 121 2.67 4.15 -6.14
N PHE A 122 2.22 4.97 -5.19
CA PHE A 122 0.79 5.27 -5.00
C PHE A 122 0.15 5.89 -6.24
N LYS A 123 -1.03 5.37 -6.61
CA LYS A 123 -1.86 5.83 -7.73
C LYS A 123 -3.26 6.25 -7.26
N PRO A 124 -3.94 7.19 -7.94
CA PRO A 124 -5.35 7.51 -7.70
C PRO A 124 -6.24 6.28 -7.92
N TRP A 125 -7.17 6.01 -7.01
CA TRP A 125 -8.08 4.86 -7.06
C TRP A 125 -9.49 5.18 -6.52
N PHE A 126 -10.39 4.19 -6.50
CA PHE A 126 -11.80 4.33 -6.14
C PHE A 126 -12.06 4.93 -4.75
N PHE A 127 -11.11 4.80 -3.83
CA PHE A 127 -11.18 5.35 -2.47
C PHE A 127 -10.02 6.28 -2.15
N GLY A 128 -9.36 6.85 -3.16
CA GLY A 128 -8.18 7.69 -2.97
C GLY A 128 -6.87 6.96 -3.31
N PRO A 129 -5.72 7.39 -2.77
CA PRO A 129 -4.41 6.84 -3.13
C PRO A 129 -4.31 5.37 -2.72
N TYR A 130 -3.84 4.52 -3.63
CA TYR A 130 -3.69 3.08 -3.42
C TYR A 130 -2.34 2.62 -3.96
N SER A 131 -1.70 1.71 -3.23
CA SER A 131 -0.48 1.02 -3.62
C SER A 131 -0.70 -0.48 -3.59
N SER A 132 -0.57 -1.12 -4.75
CA SER A 132 -0.54 -2.59 -4.85
C SER A 132 0.68 -3.16 -4.15
N ARG A 133 1.84 -2.48 -4.25
CA ARG A 133 3.08 -2.90 -3.59
C ARG A 133 2.93 -2.96 -2.07
N LEU A 134 2.26 -1.96 -1.48
CA LEU A 134 1.97 -1.98 -0.05
C LEU A 134 1.06 -3.16 0.31
N GLN A 135 0.08 -3.47 -0.54
CA GLN A 135 -0.77 -4.65 -0.34
C GLN A 135 0.04 -5.95 -0.40
N ASP A 136 0.99 -6.06 -1.34
CA ASP A 136 1.85 -7.25 -1.45
C ASP A 136 2.68 -7.47 -0.17
N TYR A 137 3.17 -6.40 0.47
CA TYR A 137 3.88 -6.52 1.75
C TYR A 137 2.96 -6.95 2.90
N VAL A 138 1.74 -6.43 2.94
CA VAL A 138 0.74 -6.86 3.94
C VAL A 138 0.37 -8.33 3.73
N ASP A 139 0.11 -8.73 2.49
CA ASP A 139 -0.24 -10.12 2.14
C ASP A 139 0.90 -11.09 2.53
N LYS A 140 2.17 -10.71 2.29
CA LYS A 140 3.32 -11.49 2.79
C LYS A 140 3.39 -11.60 4.30
N LEU A 141 3.10 -10.52 5.04
CA LEU A 141 3.07 -10.58 6.51
C LEU A 141 1.93 -11.47 7.05
N ILE A 142 0.83 -11.56 6.31
CA ILE A 142 -0.26 -12.50 6.60
C ILE A 142 0.20 -13.94 6.31
N GLU A 143 0.86 -14.18 5.18
CA GLU A 143 1.43 -15.51 4.85
C GLU A 143 2.48 -15.98 5.86
N LEU A 144 3.24 -15.05 6.45
CA LEU A 144 4.20 -15.31 7.52
C LEU A 144 3.56 -15.42 8.91
N GLU A 145 2.23 -15.33 9.00
CA GLU A 145 1.45 -15.36 10.25
C GLU A 145 1.84 -14.26 11.27
N GLU A 146 2.49 -13.18 10.82
CA GLU A 146 2.81 -12.03 11.67
C GLU A 146 1.61 -11.09 11.86
N ILE A 147 0.67 -11.12 10.91
CA ILE A 147 -0.58 -10.34 10.90
C ILE A 147 -1.75 -11.30 10.71
N ASP A 148 -2.81 -11.11 11.50
CA ASP A 148 -4.11 -11.73 11.25
C ASP A 148 -5.08 -10.76 10.56
N VAL A 149 -6.05 -11.34 9.87
CA VAL A 149 -7.14 -10.59 9.25
C VAL A 149 -8.44 -10.94 9.95
N GLU A 150 -9.04 -9.94 10.60
CA GLU A 150 -10.39 -10.04 11.13
C GLU A 150 -11.36 -9.55 10.05
N GLU A 151 -12.31 -10.41 9.68
CA GLU A 151 -13.33 -10.09 8.67
C GLU A 151 -14.69 -9.92 9.33
N GLU A 152 -15.29 -8.75 9.14
CA GLU A 152 -16.61 -8.41 9.65
C GLU A 152 -17.59 -8.32 8.48
N GLU A 153 -18.68 -9.11 8.52
CA GLU A 153 -19.74 -9.06 7.53
C GLU A 153 -20.50 -7.74 7.63
N VAL A 154 -20.51 -6.98 6.54
CA VAL A 154 -21.37 -5.83 6.38
C VAL A 154 -22.67 -6.31 5.75
N ARG A 155 -23.78 -6.17 6.46
CA ARG A 155 -25.12 -6.58 6.00
C ARG A 155 -25.97 -5.37 5.64
N ASP A 156 -26.81 -5.51 4.62
CA ASP A 156 -27.80 -4.50 4.29
C ASP A 156 -28.81 -4.37 5.45
N PRO A 157 -29.06 -3.17 5.99
CA PRO A 157 -29.98 -2.99 7.12
C PRO A 157 -31.44 -3.38 6.85
N LEU A 158 -31.82 -3.64 5.59
CA LEU A 158 -33.19 -3.89 5.16
C LEU A 158 -33.36 -5.28 4.56
N SER A 159 -32.41 -5.76 3.76
CA SER A 159 -32.47 -7.10 3.18
C SER A 159 -31.73 -8.16 4.01
N GLU A 160 -30.94 -7.76 5.02
CA GLU A 160 -30.04 -8.62 5.81
C GLU A 160 -28.99 -9.39 4.98
N GLU A 161 -28.93 -9.13 3.67
CA GLU A 161 -27.97 -9.74 2.77
C GLU A 161 -26.57 -9.21 3.06
N VAL A 162 -25.57 -10.09 2.99
CA VAL A 162 -24.17 -9.71 3.10
C VAL A 162 -23.80 -8.90 1.86
N ILE A 163 -23.58 -7.60 2.06
CA ILE A 163 -23.20 -6.67 1.02
C ILE A 163 -21.68 -6.59 0.85
N GLY A 164 -20.92 -7.03 1.86
CA GLY A 164 -19.54 -7.46 1.71
C GLY A 164 -18.80 -7.57 3.05
N TYR A 165 -17.47 -7.47 3.01
CA TYR A 165 -16.61 -7.80 4.15
C TYR A 165 -15.66 -6.66 4.47
N LYS A 166 -15.65 -6.23 5.71
CA LYS A 166 -14.70 -5.27 6.24
C LYS A 166 -13.53 -6.03 6.83
N ARG A 167 -12.32 -5.77 6.32
CA ARG A 167 -11.08 -6.44 6.73
C ARG A 167 -10.28 -5.51 7.63
N ALA A 168 -9.99 -5.96 8.85
CA ALA A 168 -9.11 -5.30 9.80
C ALA A 168 -7.83 -6.13 10.00
N TYR A 169 -6.69 -5.45 10.10
CA TYR A 169 -5.40 -6.09 10.31
C TYR A 169 -5.00 -6.04 11.78
N VAL A 170 -4.61 -7.19 12.32
CA VAL A 170 -4.23 -7.33 13.73
C VAL A 170 -2.82 -7.89 13.82
N LEU A 171 -1.94 -7.21 14.56
CA LEU A 171 -0.58 -7.67 14.77
C LEU A 171 -0.55 -8.84 15.77
N LYS A 172 0.00 -9.98 15.35
CA LYS A 172 0.21 -11.16 16.21
C LYS A 172 1.51 -11.08 16.99
N SER A 173 2.56 -10.55 16.38
CA SER A 173 3.90 -10.49 16.98
C SER A 173 4.05 -9.34 17.97
N GLU A 174 4.93 -9.52 18.96
CA GLU A 174 5.38 -8.42 19.80
C GLU A 174 6.43 -7.60 19.04
N LEU A 175 6.13 -6.31 18.83
CA LEU A 175 7.09 -5.34 18.33
C LEU A 175 7.54 -4.45 19.49
N LYS A 176 8.85 -4.21 19.59
CA LYS A 176 9.41 -3.19 20.47
C LYS A 176 9.85 -1.99 19.62
N PRO A 177 9.21 -0.82 19.74
CA PRO A 177 9.64 0.39 19.06
C PRO A 177 11.08 0.74 19.43
N GLU A 178 11.89 1.14 18.44
CA GLU A 178 13.23 1.68 18.68
C GLU A 178 13.18 3.20 18.88
N GLU A 179 14.24 3.77 19.45
CA GLU A 179 14.35 5.22 19.63
C GLU A 179 14.27 6.00 18.30
N GLU A 180 14.77 5.39 17.22
CA GLU A 180 14.70 5.95 15.86
C GLU A 180 13.27 5.99 15.30
N ASP A 181 12.36 5.17 15.83
CA ASP A 181 10.97 5.10 15.40
C ASP A 181 10.12 6.24 15.99
N LYS A 182 10.57 6.94 17.05
CA LYS A 182 9.77 7.96 17.79
C LYS A 182 9.08 9.02 16.93
N PRO A 183 9.73 9.62 15.91
CA PRO A 183 9.07 10.60 15.04
C PRO A 183 7.92 9.98 14.25
N ILE A 184 8.13 8.75 13.78
CA ILE A 184 7.15 7.99 12.99
C ILE A 184 6.03 7.49 13.89
N GLU A 185 6.35 7.08 15.11
CA GLU A 185 5.39 6.65 16.13
C GLU A 185 4.41 7.79 16.45
N THR A 186 4.94 9.00 16.66
CA THR A 186 4.11 10.19 16.90
C THR A 186 3.17 10.46 15.74
N PHE A 187 3.68 10.37 14.51
CA PHE A 187 2.87 10.50 13.29
C PHE A 187 1.78 9.43 13.23
N PHE A 188 2.13 8.15 13.38
CA PHE A 188 1.15 7.06 13.36
C PHE A 188 0.11 7.24 14.44
N ARG A 189 0.49 7.54 15.68
CA ARG A 189 -0.44 7.77 16.80
C ARG A 189 -1.45 8.87 16.49
N GLU A 190 -1.03 9.96 15.82
CA GLU A 190 -1.95 11.00 15.37
C GLU A 190 -2.96 10.46 14.36
N TRP A 191 -2.50 9.73 13.35
CA TRP A 191 -3.34 9.28 12.24
C TRP A 191 -4.21 8.07 12.55
N VAL A 192 -3.77 7.13 13.41
CA VAL A 192 -4.59 5.96 13.76
C VAL A 192 -5.79 6.36 14.61
N ARG A 193 -5.72 7.44 15.40
CA ARG A 193 -6.86 7.96 16.18
C ARG A 193 -7.94 8.59 15.30
N LYS A 194 -7.59 9.08 14.11
CA LYS A 194 -8.55 9.71 13.20
C LYS A 194 -9.46 8.65 12.57
N SER A 195 -10.72 9.01 12.39
CA SER A 195 -11.69 8.17 11.69
C SER A 195 -11.35 8.06 10.19
N ARG A 196 -11.85 7.00 9.55
CA ARG A 196 -11.71 6.82 8.08
C ARG A 196 -12.15 8.06 7.30
N THR A 197 -13.26 8.67 7.71
CA THR A 197 -13.82 9.86 7.05
C THR A 197 -12.89 11.06 7.17
N GLU A 198 -12.32 11.30 8.35
CA GLU A 198 -11.37 12.40 8.56
C GLU A 198 -10.12 12.25 7.71
N ILE A 199 -9.54 11.04 7.65
CA ILE A 199 -8.36 10.75 6.84
C ILE A 199 -8.66 10.97 5.35
N LEU A 200 -9.79 10.46 4.86
CA LEU A 200 -10.19 10.62 3.46
C LEU A 200 -10.48 12.09 3.11
N ASN A 201 -11.17 12.82 3.99
CA ASN A 201 -11.47 14.24 3.80
C ASN A 201 -10.17 15.04 3.69
N TYR A 202 -9.21 14.77 4.57
CA TYR A 202 -7.89 15.39 4.52
C TYR A 202 -7.16 15.08 3.21
N VAL A 203 -7.08 13.81 2.82
CA VAL A 203 -6.41 13.39 1.57
C VAL A 203 -7.08 14.03 0.36
N TYR A 204 -8.41 14.09 0.29
CA TYR A 204 -9.13 14.63 -0.87
C TYR A 204 -9.01 16.15 -0.99
N LYS A 205 -8.95 16.88 0.14
CA LYS A 205 -8.74 18.33 0.14
C LYS A 205 -7.30 18.69 -0.22
N LYS A 206 -6.33 17.96 0.31
CA LYS A 206 -4.91 18.29 0.17
C LYS A 206 -4.29 17.74 -1.13
N TYR A 207 -4.75 16.57 -1.57
CA TYR A 207 -4.26 15.86 -2.76
C TYR A 207 -5.42 15.48 -3.70
N PRO A 208 -6.12 16.49 -4.28
CA PRO A 208 -7.33 16.26 -5.07
C PRO A 208 -7.10 15.38 -6.30
N GLU A 209 -5.88 15.33 -6.84
CA GLU A 209 -5.48 14.46 -7.95
C GLU A 209 -5.67 12.98 -7.63
N TYR A 210 -5.51 12.59 -6.36
CA TYR A 210 -5.74 11.23 -5.88
C TYR A 210 -7.21 10.91 -5.62
N ALA A 211 -8.08 11.93 -5.57
CA ALA A 211 -9.52 11.79 -5.42
C ALA A 211 -10.26 11.76 -6.79
N LYS A 212 -9.55 11.88 -7.91
CA LYS A 212 -10.13 12.01 -9.25
C LYS A 212 -11.12 10.90 -9.62
N TYR A 213 -10.80 9.66 -9.24
CA TYR A 213 -11.63 8.48 -9.52
C TYR A 213 -12.44 8.03 -8.31
N SER A 214 -12.48 8.82 -7.25
CA SER A 214 -13.15 8.42 -6.02
C SER A 214 -14.67 8.44 -6.20
N ILE A 215 -15.29 7.28 -6.02
CA ILE A 215 -16.75 7.09 -6.14
C ILE A 215 -17.48 7.77 -4.98
N ILE A 216 -16.76 8.03 -3.87
CA ILE A 216 -17.32 8.54 -2.62
C ILE A 216 -16.93 9.98 -2.32
N ARG A 217 -16.21 10.65 -3.24
CA ARG A 217 -15.67 12.00 -3.07
C ARG A 217 -16.72 13.00 -2.56
N ASP A 218 -17.87 13.05 -3.22
CA ASP A 218 -18.92 14.02 -2.92
C ASP A 218 -19.68 13.72 -1.62
N LYS A 219 -19.54 12.51 -1.06
CA LYS A 219 -20.04 12.16 0.28
C LYS A 219 -19.02 12.52 1.37
N VAL A 220 -17.73 12.43 1.06
CA VAL A 220 -16.63 12.70 1.99
C VAL A 220 -16.37 14.19 2.17
N LEU A 221 -16.49 15.00 1.11
CA LEU A 221 -16.22 16.45 1.11
C LEU A 221 -17.40 17.32 1.57
N ARG A 222 -18.41 16.73 2.22
CA ARG A 222 -19.56 17.47 2.73
C ARG A 222 -19.20 18.37 3.91
#